data_AF-A0A2N7CLA4-F1
#
_entry.id   AF-A0A2N7CLA4-F1
#
_cell.length_a   1.000
_cell.length_b   1.000
_cell.length_c   1.000
_cell.angle_alpha   90.00
_cell.angle_beta   90.00
_cell.angle_gamma   90.00
#
_symmetry.space_group_name_H-M   'P 1'
#
loop_
_entity.id
_entity.type
_entity.pdbx_description
1 polymer ?
#
loop_
_entity_poly.entity_id
_entity_poly.type
_entity_poly.pdbx_seq_one_letter_code
_entity_poly.pdbx_strand_id
1 'polypeptide(L)' 'MSNLQLCDTLYYGRSSNQTLAAIGSEFNRRGLSKHWCDTETNKLYLTKTIDWVADQVADKEDSEEEASAVVLPAN' A
#
# COMPACT_ATOMS: atom_id res chain seq x y z
N MET A 1 -15.10 12.34 1.76
CA MET A 1 -14.74 10.95 1.40
C MET A 1 -13.83 11.01 0.18
N SER A 2 -12.66 10.37 0.21
CA SER A 2 -11.76 10.27 -0.96
C SER A 2 -12.32 9.29 -2.00
N ASN A 3 -11.74 9.26 -3.21
CA ASN A 3 -12.19 8.34 -4.27
C ASN A 3 -12.00 6.88 -3.84
N LEU A 4 -10.85 6.54 -3.26
CA LEU A 4 -10.60 5.21 -2.70
C LEU A 4 -11.58 4.87 -1.57
N GLN A 5 -11.88 5.82 -0.68
CA GLN A 5 -12.89 5.58 0.37
C GLN A 5 -14.30 5.33 -0.19
N LEU A 6 -14.67 5.96 -1.32
CA LEU A 6 -15.92 5.66 -2.02
C LEU A 6 -15.91 4.24 -2.59
N CYS A 7 -14.79 3.84 -3.22
CA CYS A 7 -14.59 2.47 -3.71
C CYS A 7 -14.67 1.44 -2.57
N ASP A 8 -13.98 1.69 -1.46
CA ASP A 8 -13.97 0.82 -0.29
C ASP A 8 -15.37 0.63 0.28
N THR A 9 -16.14 1.72 0.39
CA THR A 9 -17.48 1.66 0.95
C THR A 9 -18.50 1.02 0.00
N LEU A 10 -18.38 1.21 -1.32
CA LEU A 10 -19.30 0.61 -2.29
C LEU A 10 -18.98 -0.85 -2.63
N TYR A 11 -17.70 -1.21 -2.70
CA TYR A 11 -17.27 -2.49 -3.27
C TYR A 11 -16.46 -3.38 -2.33
N TYR A 12 -15.79 -2.83 -1.31
CA TYR A 12 -14.87 -3.58 -0.44
C TYR A 12 -15.29 -3.62 1.04
N GLY A 13 -16.54 -3.25 1.34
CA GLY A 13 -17.16 -3.48 2.65
C GLY A 13 -16.79 -2.50 3.76
N ARG A 14 -16.23 -1.33 3.43
CA ARG A 14 -15.93 -0.30 4.43
C ARG A 14 -17.20 0.34 4.96
N SER A 15 -17.42 0.25 6.27
CA SER A 15 -18.58 0.87 6.92
C SER A 15 -18.59 2.40 6.75
N SER A 16 -19.80 2.98 6.70
CA SER A 16 -20.02 4.42 6.59
C SER A 16 -21.34 4.78 7.25
N ASN A 17 -21.42 5.98 7.83
CA ASN A 17 -22.65 6.55 8.36
C ASN A 17 -23.52 7.21 7.27
N GLN A 18 -23.02 7.28 6.03
CA GLN A 18 -23.78 7.81 4.89
C GLN A 18 -24.63 6.72 4.24
N THR A 19 -25.74 7.10 3.62
CA THR A 19 -26.60 6.17 2.89
C THR A 19 -25.94 5.70 1.59
N LEU A 20 -26.24 4.47 1.16
CA LEU A 20 -25.74 3.93 -0.12
C LEU A 20 -26.13 4.82 -1.32
N ALA A 21 -27.31 5.47 -1.26
CA ALA A 21 -27.74 6.39 -2.31
C ALA A 21 -26.86 7.65 -2.39
N ALA A 22 -26.50 8.25 -1.24
CA ALA A 22 -25.62 9.41 -1.21
C ALA A 22 -24.22 9.06 -1.72
N ILE A 23 -23.72 7.90 -1.32
CA ILE A 23 -22.40 7.39 -1.73
C ILE A 23 -22.38 7.07 -3.23
N GLY A 24 -23.41 6.39 -3.75
CA GLY A 24 -23.55 6.09 -5.17
C GLY A 24 -23.71 7.35 -6.03
N SER A 25 -24.46 8.34 -5.55
CA SER A 25 -24.59 9.65 -6.20
C SER A 25 -23.24 10.36 -6.29
N GLU A 26 -22.47 10.38 -5.19
CA GLU A 26 -21.16 10.99 -5.17
C GLU A 26 -20.15 10.24 -6.07
N PHE A 27 -20.22 8.91 -6.11
CA PHE A 27 -19.43 8.09 -7.02
C PHE A 27 -19.71 8.42 -8.49
N ASN A 28 -20.98 8.52 -8.87
CA ASN A 28 -21.40 8.90 -10.22
C ASN A 28 -21.02 10.35 -10.56
N ARG A 29 -21.20 11.29 -9.62
CA ARG A 29 -20.83 12.70 -9.78
C ARG A 29 -19.34 12.87 -10.10
N ARG A 30 -18.49 11.99 -9.55
CA ARG A 30 -17.04 11.99 -9.78
C ARG A 30 -16.60 11.21 -11.02
N GLY A 31 -17.53 10.57 -11.74
CA GLY A 31 -17.21 9.77 -12.93
C GLY A 31 -16.33 8.56 -12.61
N LEU A 32 -16.42 8.02 -11.39
CA LEU A 32 -15.66 6.85 -11.00
C LEU A 32 -16.29 5.58 -11.59
N SER A 33 -15.47 4.54 -11.75
CA SER A 33 -15.92 3.22 -12.21
C SER A 33 -15.30 2.13 -11.34
N LYS A 34 -15.96 0.97 -11.28
CA LYS A 34 -15.40 -0.18 -10.55
C LYS A 34 -14.01 -0.57 -11.08
N HIS A 35 -13.80 -0.48 -12.39
CA HIS A 35 -12.49 -0.74 -13.00
C HIS A 35 -11.40 0.23 -12.52
N TRP A 36 -11.75 1.51 -12.34
CA TRP A 36 -10.83 2.48 -11.76
C TRP A 36 -10.50 2.12 -10.31
N CYS A 37 -11.51 1.75 -9.51
CA CYS A 37 -11.30 1.29 -8.14
C CYS A 37 -10.35 0.09 -8.08
N ASP A 38 -10.58 -0.94 -8.90
CA ASP A 38 -9.75 -2.14 -8.94
C ASP A 38 -8.31 -1.79 -9.38
N THR A 39 -8.15 -0.88 -10.34
CA THR A 39 -6.84 -0.43 -10.82
C THR A 39 -6.05 0.31 -9.74
N GLU A 40 -6.66 1.27 -9.05
CA GLU A 40 -5.99 2.04 -8.00
C GLU A 40 -5.67 1.17 -6.78
N THR A 41 -6.56 0.26 -6.40
CA THR A 41 -6.30 -0.71 -5.35
C THR A 41 -5.12 -1.62 -5.70
N ASN A 42 -5.06 -2.13 -6.93
CA ASN A 42 -3.94 -2.96 -7.37
C ASN A 42 -2.61 -2.20 -7.41
N LYS A 43 -2.61 -0.92 -7.78
CA LYS A 43 -1.41 -0.07 -7.70
C LYS A 43 -0.89 0.03 -6.28
N LEU A 44 -1.79 0.23 -5.30
CA LEU A 44 -1.41 0.28 -3.90
C LEU A 44 -0.78 -1.04 -3.42
N TYR A 45 -1.34 -2.18 -3.84
CA TYR A 45 -0.74 -3.48 -3.55
C TYR A 45 0.66 -3.60 -4.17
N LEU A 46 0.82 -3.23 -5.45
CA LEU A 46 2.11 -3.29 -6.13
C LEU A 46 3.15 -2.40 -5.46
N THR A 47 2.81 -1.14 -5.14
CA THR A 47 3.74 -0.23 -4.46
C THR A 47 4.14 -0.77 -3.10
N LYS A 48 3.19 -1.28 -2.30
CA LYS A 48 3.52 -1.86 -1.00
C LYS A 48 4.41 -3.09 -1.09
N THR A 49 4.22 -3.92 -2.11
CA THR A 49 5.10 -5.07 -2.34
C THR A 49 6.50 -4.62 -2.74
N ILE A 50 6.63 -3.62 -3.61
CA ILE A 50 7.93 -3.05 -4.01
C ILE A 50 8.63 -2.43 -2.79
N ASP A 51 7.93 -1.61 -2.01
CA ASP A 51 8.47 -0.96 -0.82
C ASP A 51 8.96 -2.03 0.19
N TRP A 52 8.16 -3.07 0.44
CA TRP A 52 8.57 -4.17 1.32
C TRP A 52 9.78 -4.95 0.80
N VAL A 53 9.88 -5.17 -0.51
CA VAL A 53 11.06 -5.80 -1.12
C VAL A 53 12.28 -4.89 -0.98
N ALA A 54 12.11 -3.59 -1.22
CA ALA A 54 13.19 -2.61 -1.13
C ALA A 54 13.75 -2.52 0.31
N ASP A 55 12.87 -2.44 1.32
CA ASP A 55 13.24 -2.45 2.73
C ASP A 55 14.07 -3.70 3.07
N GLN A 56 13.66 -4.88 2.59
CA GLN A 56 14.39 -6.12 2.81
C GLN A 56 15.73 -6.25 2.08
N VAL A 57 15.98 -5.46 1.03
CA VAL A 57 17.27 -5.42 0.34
C VAL A 57 18.18 -4.41 1.04
N ALA A 58 17.65 -3.25 1.45
CA ALA A 58 18.38 -2.27 2.25
C ALA A 58 18.89 -2.88 3.58
N ASP A 59 18.05 -3.64 4.30
CA ASP A 59 18.44 -4.30 5.55
C ASP A 59 19.54 -5.39 5.37
N LYS A 60 19.78 -5.88 4.14
CA LYS A 60 20.84 -6.87 3.87
C LYS A 60 22.21 -6.24 3.61
N GLU A 61 22.27 -4.98 3.17
CA GLU A 61 23.55 -4.30 2.92
C GLU A 61 24.22 -3.83 4.23
N ASP A 62 23.45 -3.58 5.29
CA ASP A 62 24.00 -3.21 6.61
C ASP A 62 24.51 -4.42 7.45
N SER A 63 24.27 -5.66 7.00
CA SER A 63 24.66 -6.88 7.74
C SER A 63 26.00 -7.48 7.31
N GLU A 64 26.66 -6.94 6.28
CA GLU A 64 27.95 -7.47 5.77
C GLU A 64 29.17 -6.65 6.23
N GLU A 65 29.03 -5.43 6.77
CA GLU A 65 30.17 -4.63 7.24
C GLU A 65 30.66 -4.97 8.67
N GLU A 66 29.82 -5.58 9.52
CA GLU A 66 30.19 -5.96 10.92
C GLU A 66 30.82 -7.36 11.04
N ALA A 67 31.30 -7.96 9.94
CA ALA A 67 32.00 -9.25 9.96
C ALA A 67 33.50 -9.15 9.60
N SER A 68 34.05 -7.94 9.47
CA SER A 68 35.45 -7.71 9.06
C SER A 68 36.29 -6.93 10.10
N ALA A 69 36.16 -7.30 11.37
CA ALA A 69 37.11 -6.89 12.41
C ALA A 69 37.56 -8.10 13.25
N VAL A 70 38.13 -9.12 12.59
CA VAL A 70 38.96 -10.13 13.27
C VAL A 70 40.42 -9.77 13.02
N VAL A 71 41.07 -9.15 14.01
CA VAL A 71 42.54 -9.12 14.10
C VAL A 71 42.96 -9.88 15.37
N LEU A 72 43.84 -10.87 15.13
CA LEU A 72 44.30 -11.95 15.99
C LEU A 72 45.13 -11.48 17.21
N PRO A 73 45.26 -12.33 18.26
CA PRO A 73 46.05 -12.00 19.45
C PRO A 73 47.56 -11.96 19.15
N ALA A 74 48.25 -10.98 19.73
CA ALA A 74 49.71 -10.92 19.73
C ALA A 74 50.30 -11.74 20.90
N ASN A 75 51.33 -12.50 20.55
CA ASN A 75 52.11 -13.43 21.37
C ASN A 75 53.04 -12.71 22.36
#